data_AF-A0A8C9FEK8-F1
#
_entry.id   AF-A0A8C9FEK8-F1
#
_cell.length_a   1.000
_cell.length_b   1.000
_cell.length_c   1.000
_cell.angle_alpha   90.00
_cell.angle_beta   90.00
_cell.angle_gamma   90.00
#
_symmetry.space_group_name_H-M   'P 1'
#
loop_
_entity.id
_entity.type
_entity.pdbx_description
1 polymer ?
#
loop_
_entity_poly.entity_id
_entity_poly.type
_entity_poly.pdbx_seq_one_letter_code
_entity_poly.pdbx_strand_id
1 'polypeptide(L)'
;MLFFYDDKKAPTYSHKLDISALTSVTNIYPNENDSAQFILMLLNEKLEVKADNCEHGKEWKGFILTVTKLSVPLDESLSPEQLTRIHEVLDKEKKRRIMLNDCSSTSQNKESLSSKDYGSTVTAMPACFYAVSRKEAVEMLENNPLCGNLILRPGSDSKNYAITVRHMLDAPCIKHYRVTSRERSYIIELERQVTVKSLQEVISYFVIQTHGNLKPFIMQTCNEALQMDQSSESKTQEKS
;
A
#
# COMPACT_ATOMS: atom_id res chain seq x y z
N MET A 1 4.51 -1.27 9.34
CA MET A 1 3.78 -0.39 10.28
C MET A 1 3.27 -1.23 11.44
N LEU A 2 3.40 -0.75 12.66
CA LEU A 2 2.72 -1.27 13.85
C LEU A 2 1.59 -0.32 14.21
N PHE A 3 0.47 -0.87 14.71
CA PHE A 3 -0.71 -0.11 15.11
C PHE A 3 -1.06 -0.49 16.56
N PHE A 4 -1.22 0.52 17.41
CA PHE A 4 -1.49 0.35 18.83
C PHE A 4 -2.92 0.81 19.12
N TYR A 5 -3.66 -0.03 19.84
CA TYR A 5 -5.05 0.22 20.21
C TYR A 5 -5.14 0.32 21.72
N ASP A 6 -5.91 1.27 22.23
CA ASP A 6 -6.11 1.44 23.67
C ASP A 6 -6.99 0.32 24.26
N ASP A 7 -7.91 -0.22 23.44
CA ASP A 7 -8.77 -1.35 23.78
C ASP A 7 -9.09 -2.19 22.53
N LYS A 8 -9.41 -3.46 22.73
CA LYS A 8 -9.84 -4.42 21.70
C LYS A 8 -11.12 -3.99 20.97
N LYS A 9 -11.96 -3.16 21.61
CA LYS A 9 -13.20 -2.62 21.03
C LYS A 9 -13.02 -1.26 20.37
N ALA A 10 -11.83 -0.66 20.43
CA ALA A 10 -11.59 0.65 19.85
C ALA A 10 -11.79 0.60 18.32
N PRO A 11 -12.59 1.51 17.74
CA PRO A 11 -12.86 1.52 16.30
C PRO A 11 -11.64 1.93 15.47
N THR A 12 -10.63 2.53 16.09
CA THR A 12 -9.38 2.98 15.46
C THR A 12 -8.20 2.88 16.42
N TYR A 13 -6.99 2.91 15.88
CA TYR A 13 -5.74 2.88 16.65
C TYR A 13 -5.46 4.26 17.28
N SER A 14 -4.85 4.27 18.47
CA SER A 14 -4.42 5.52 19.13
C SER A 14 -3.06 5.98 18.61
N HIS A 15 -2.16 5.02 18.35
CA HIS A 15 -0.81 5.30 17.88
C HIS A 15 -0.42 4.35 16.74
N LYS A 16 0.45 4.83 15.85
CA LYS A 16 1.06 4.03 14.79
C LYS A 16 2.56 4.28 14.74
N LEU A 17 3.31 3.26 14.36
CA LEU A 17 4.76 3.32 14.23
C LEU A 17 5.22 2.77 12.89
N ASP A 18 6.04 3.53 12.17
CA ASP A 18 6.68 3.02 10.96
C ASP A 18 7.99 2.30 11.28
N ILE A 19 7.97 0.98 11.07
CA ILE A 19 9.13 0.11 11.27
C ILE A 19 9.91 -0.16 9.96
N SER A 20 9.54 0.47 8.83
CA SER A 20 10.23 0.28 7.55
C SER A 20 11.72 0.65 7.62
N ALA A 21 12.05 1.61 8.47
CA ALA A 21 13.38 2.14 8.72
C ALA A 21 14.12 1.48 9.90
N LEU A 22 13.71 0.27 10.31
CA LEU A 22 14.35 -0.47 11.40
C LEU A 22 15.80 -0.81 11.05
N THR A 23 16.74 -0.34 11.86
CA THR A 23 18.19 -0.58 11.67
C THR A 23 18.66 -1.79 12.46
N SER A 24 18.24 -1.96 13.71
CA SER A 24 18.62 -3.13 14.52
C SER A 24 17.60 -3.45 15.60
N VAL A 25 17.72 -4.67 16.13
CA VAL A 25 16.94 -5.16 17.27
C VAL A 25 17.91 -5.68 18.31
N THR A 26 17.77 -5.24 19.56
CA THR A 26 18.64 -5.66 20.67
C THR A 26 17.79 -6.27 21.76
N ASN A 27 18.08 -7.52 22.12
CA ASN A 27 17.41 -8.17 23.25
C ASN A 27 17.88 -7.51 24.55
N ILE A 28 16.93 -7.24 25.44
CA ILE A 28 17.21 -6.99 26.85
C ILE A 28 16.85 -8.29 27.55
N TYR A 29 17.81 -8.89 28.25
CA TYR A 29 17.53 -10.06 29.11
C TYR A 29 17.25 -9.52 30.52
N PRO A 30 15.98 -9.33 30.91
CA PRO A 30 15.67 -8.98 32.29
C PRO A 30 16.12 -10.13 33.18
N ASN A 31 16.70 -9.79 34.33
CA ASN A 31 17.25 -10.75 35.29
C ASN A 31 16.17 -11.60 35.98
N GLU A 32 14.91 -11.20 35.86
CA GLU A 32 13.75 -11.86 36.47
C GLU A 32 12.51 -11.77 35.56
N ASN A 33 11.76 -12.87 35.52
CA ASN A 33 10.47 -13.13 34.88
C ASN A 33 10.44 -13.52 33.40
N ASP A 34 9.49 -14.42 33.10
CA ASP A 34 9.03 -14.98 31.82
C ASP A 34 8.53 -13.93 30.81
N SER A 35 9.01 -12.69 30.88
CA SER A 35 8.71 -11.59 29.99
C SER A 35 9.81 -11.43 28.94
N ALA A 36 9.43 -11.09 27.71
CA ALA A 36 10.39 -10.80 26.65
C ALA A 36 10.50 -9.29 26.45
N GLN A 37 11.72 -8.78 26.44
CA GLN A 37 12.00 -7.35 26.30
C GLN A 37 13.07 -7.15 25.22
N PHE A 38 12.83 -6.21 24.31
CA PHE A 38 13.79 -5.88 23.26
C PHE A 38 13.62 -4.44 22.81
N ILE A 39 14.71 -3.88 22.31
CA ILE A 39 14.76 -2.53 21.76
C ILE A 39 14.74 -2.64 20.24
N LEU A 40 13.86 -1.87 19.62
CA LEU A 40 13.87 -1.55 18.20
C LEU A 40 14.63 -0.23 18.00
N MET A 41 15.72 -0.28 17.25
CA MET A 41 16.44 0.91 16.81
C MET A 41 15.92 1.27 15.42
N LEU A 42 15.34 2.46 15.30
CA LEU A 42 14.92 3.06 14.03
C LEU A 42 15.87 4.23 13.70
N LEU A 43 15.86 4.68 12.45
CA LEU A 43 16.71 5.78 11.98
C LEU A 43 16.63 7.05 12.85
N ASN A 44 15.45 7.36 13.42
CA ASN A 44 15.20 8.62 14.13
C ASN A 44 14.76 8.42 15.59
N GLU A 45 14.52 7.18 16.02
CA GLU A 45 13.94 6.90 17.34
C GLU A 45 14.32 5.51 17.86
N LYS A 46 14.24 5.37 19.18
CA LYS A 46 14.44 4.11 19.89
C LYS A 46 13.11 3.74 20.53
N LEU A 47 12.60 2.54 20.23
CA LEU A 47 11.41 2.01 20.87
C LEU A 47 11.76 0.79 21.71
N GLU A 48 11.34 0.82 22.97
CA GLU A 48 11.42 -0.33 23.85
C GLU A 48 10.09 -1.10 23.83
N VAL A 49 10.17 -2.39 23.53
CA VAL A 49 9.03 -3.29 23.44
C VAL A 49 9.16 -4.32 24.56
N LYS A 50 8.09 -4.45 25.34
CA LYS A 50 7.97 -5.43 26.42
C LYS A 50 6.70 -6.26 26.21
N ALA A 51 6.86 -7.57 26.19
CA ALA A 51 5.77 -8.54 26.20
C ALA A 51 5.70 -9.19 27.58
N ASP A 52 4.47 -9.42 28.04
CA ASP A 52 4.17 -10.13 29.29
C ASP A 52 4.58 -11.61 29.25
N ASN A 53 4.56 -12.21 28.06
CA ASN A 53 4.92 -13.60 27.80
C ASN A 53 6.14 -13.71 26.88
N CYS A 54 7.13 -14.50 27.29
CA CYS A 54 8.37 -14.74 26.55
C CYS A 54 8.10 -15.32 25.16
N GLU A 55 7.19 -16.28 25.05
CA GLU A 55 6.84 -16.90 23.76
C GLU A 55 6.17 -15.90 22.81
N HIS A 56 5.24 -15.09 23.30
CA HIS A 56 4.64 -14.02 22.49
C HIS A 56 5.69 -12.99 22.08
N GLY A 57 6.61 -12.60 22.97
CA GLY A 57 7.63 -11.62 22.62
C GLY A 57 8.64 -12.14 21.58
N LYS A 58 9.02 -13.42 21.65
CA LYS A 58 9.82 -14.07 20.59
C LYS A 58 9.08 -14.04 19.26
N GLU A 59 7.80 -14.39 19.26
CA GLU A 59 6.97 -14.39 18.06
C GLU A 59 6.80 -12.98 17.49
N TRP A 60 6.50 -11.97 18.33
CA TRP A 60 6.41 -10.57 17.93
C TRP A 60 7.72 -10.05 17.33
N LYS A 61 8.85 -10.36 17.97
CA LYS A 61 10.18 -10.05 17.43
C LYS A 61 10.38 -10.72 16.06
N GLY A 62 9.98 -11.98 15.94
CA GLY A 62 9.98 -12.75 14.70
C GLY A 62 9.23 -12.04 13.58
N PHE A 63 7.97 -11.70 13.81
CA PHE A 63 7.14 -10.97 12.85
C PHE A 63 7.76 -9.63 12.45
N ILE A 64 8.23 -8.83 13.40
CA ILE A 64 8.85 -7.52 13.13
C ILE A 64 10.08 -7.68 12.24
N LEU A 65 10.98 -8.62 12.57
CA LEU A 65 12.16 -8.89 11.76
C LEU A 65 11.78 -9.38 10.36
N THR A 66 10.78 -10.23 10.24
CA THR A 66 10.34 -10.77 8.96
C THR A 66 9.75 -9.69 8.05
N VAL A 67 8.87 -8.83 8.56
CA VAL A 67 8.26 -7.78 7.73
C VAL A 67 9.26 -6.71 7.30
N THR A 68 10.28 -6.46 8.13
CA THR A 68 11.31 -5.45 7.85
C THR A 68 12.42 -5.98 6.94
N LYS A 69 12.96 -7.17 7.25
CA LYS A 69 14.11 -7.77 6.56
C LYS A 69 13.76 -8.73 5.42
N LEU A 70 12.48 -9.07 5.20
CA LEU A 70 12.03 -10.06 4.21
C LEU A 70 12.68 -11.45 4.39
N SER A 71 12.97 -11.83 5.63
CA SER A 71 13.54 -13.15 5.93
C SER A 71 12.97 -13.72 7.22
N VAL A 72 12.97 -15.04 7.32
CA VAL A 72 12.65 -15.70 8.59
C VAL A 72 13.88 -15.63 9.48
N PRO A 73 13.79 -15.07 10.70
CA PRO A 73 14.90 -15.08 11.63
C PRO A 73 15.21 -16.52 12.05
N LEU A 74 16.49 -16.91 11.98
CA LEU A 74 16.98 -18.24 12.37
C LEU A 74 17.06 -18.42 13.90
N ASP A 75 16.29 -17.66 14.69
CA ASP A 75 16.39 -17.70 16.14
C ASP A 75 15.99 -19.12 16.63
N GLU A 76 16.95 -19.82 17.24
CA GLU A 76 16.93 -21.24 17.64
C GLU A 76 15.87 -21.61 18.71
N SER A 77 14.95 -20.70 19.01
CA SER A 77 13.98 -20.81 20.13
C SER A 77 12.51 -20.68 19.73
N LEU A 78 12.20 -20.62 18.43
CA LEU A 78 10.82 -20.58 17.94
C LEU A 78 10.24 -22.00 17.82
N SER A 79 9.01 -22.18 18.25
CA SER A 79 8.28 -23.44 18.08
C SER A 79 7.91 -23.66 16.59
N PRO A 80 7.65 -24.91 16.17
CA PRO A 80 7.24 -25.20 14.79
C PRO A 80 5.98 -24.41 14.38
N GLU A 81 5.04 -24.25 15.31
CA GLU A 81 3.78 -23.53 15.07
C GLU A 81 4.00 -22.04 14.82
N GLN A 82 4.88 -21.41 15.62
CA GLN A 82 5.30 -20.01 15.43
C GLN A 82 6.02 -19.85 14.08
N LEU A 83 6.89 -20.81 13.72
CA LEU A 83 7.64 -20.78 12.48
C LEU A 83 6.70 -20.82 11.26
N THR A 84 5.68 -21.68 11.29
CA THR A 84 4.64 -21.72 10.25
C THR A 84 3.98 -20.36 10.07
N ARG A 85 3.54 -19.71 11.17
CA ARG A 85 2.92 -18.38 11.10
C ARG A 85 3.88 -17.32 10.56
N ILE A 86 5.16 -17.36 10.94
CA ILE A 86 6.17 -16.43 10.45
C ILE A 86 6.40 -16.62 8.94
N HIS A 87 6.42 -17.86 8.44
CA HIS A 87 6.48 -18.13 7.01
C HIS A 87 5.27 -17.57 6.26
N GLU A 88 4.06 -17.74 6.78
CA GLU A 88 2.85 -17.13 6.18
C GLU A 88 2.95 -15.61 6.12
N VAL A 89 3.47 -14.97 7.16
CA VAL A 89 3.69 -13.52 7.20
C VAL A 89 4.76 -13.11 6.17
N LEU A 90 5.83 -13.88 6.02
CA LEU A 90 6.85 -13.64 5.00
C LEU A 90 6.24 -13.69 3.59
N ASP A 91 5.41 -14.67 3.30
CA ASP A 91 4.78 -14.81 1.98
C ASP A 91 3.75 -13.71 1.72
N LYS A 92 2.95 -13.33 2.72
CA LYS A 92 2.05 -12.17 2.66
C LYS A 92 2.82 -10.88 2.40
N GLU A 93 3.94 -10.68 3.10
CA GLU A 93 4.78 -9.50 2.93
C GLU A 93 5.49 -9.47 1.57
N LYS A 94 6.02 -10.62 1.09
CA LYS A 94 6.58 -10.75 -0.26
C LYS A 94 5.54 -10.41 -1.31
N LYS A 95 4.33 -10.99 -1.20
CA LYS A 95 3.22 -10.69 -2.12
C LYS A 95 2.87 -9.20 -2.08
N ARG A 96 2.80 -8.59 -0.89
CA ARG A 96 2.57 -7.15 -0.74
C ARG A 96 3.64 -6.32 -1.44
N ARG A 97 4.93 -6.70 -1.32
CA ARG A 97 6.04 -5.99 -1.99
C ARG A 97 6.08 -6.23 -3.49
N ILE A 98 5.71 -7.42 -3.96
CA ILE A 98 5.53 -7.71 -5.38
C ILE A 98 4.39 -6.85 -5.92
N MET A 99 3.22 -6.80 -5.29
CA MET A 99 2.13 -5.92 -5.72
C MET A 99 2.50 -4.41 -5.69
N LEU A 100 3.39 -4.01 -4.77
CA LEU A 100 3.94 -2.65 -4.72
C LEU A 100 4.95 -2.40 -5.86
N ASN A 101 5.80 -3.39 -6.15
CA ASN A 101 6.81 -3.33 -7.20
C ASN A 101 6.25 -3.55 -8.60
N ASP A 102 5.20 -4.33 -8.80
CA ASP A 102 4.54 -4.53 -10.10
C ASP A 102 3.79 -3.25 -10.53
N CYS A 103 3.40 -2.40 -9.57
CA CYS A 103 3.02 -1.01 -9.84
C CYS A 103 4.22 -0.09 -10.15
N SER A 104 5.45 -0.57 -10.00
CA SER A 104 6.72 0.12 -10.29
C SER A 104 7.46 -0.45 -11.51
N SER A 105 7.14 -1.68 -11.93
CA SER A 105 7.80 -2.41 -13.00
C SER A 105 6.80 -3.24 -13.81
N THR A 106 5.97 -2.58 -14.61
CA THR A 106 5.59 -3.16 -15.92
C THR A 106 6.53 -2.57 -16.97
N SER A 107 7.79 -3.00 -16.92
CA SER A 107 8.74 -2.94 -18.02
C SER A 107 9.50 -4.24 -17.99
N GLN A 108 9.44 -4.95 -19.12
CA GLN A 108 10.09 -6.23 -19.40
C GLN A 108 9.34 -7.49 -18.95
N ASN A 109 8.36 -7.88 -19.76
CA ASN A 109 8.47 -9.18 -20.42
C ASN A 109 8.23 -8.97 -21.92
N LYS A 110 9.29 -9.20 -22.70
CA LYS A 110 9.28 -9.23 -24.17
C LYS A 110 9.02 -10.66 -24.61
N GLU A 111 8.16 -10.77 -25.62
CA GLU A 111 8.14 -11.70 -26.78
C GLU A 111 6.68 -12.01 -27.10
N SER A 112 6.12 -11.83 -28.29
CA SER A 112 6.58 -11.47 -29.64
C SER A 112 5.31 -10.99 -30.39
N LEU A 113 5.30 -9.93 -31.20
CA LEU A 113 5.50 -9.97 -32.66
C LEU A 113 5.25 -8.56 -33.25
N SER A 114 6.02 -8.25 -34.30
CA SER A 114 5.71 -7.34 -35.42
C SER A 114 5.99 -5.82 -35.30
N SER A 115 7.23 -5.49 -35.71
CA SER A 115 7.60 -4.51 -36.75
C SER A 115 7.34 -2.99 -36.60
N LYS A 116 8.48 -2.27 -36.66
CA LYS A 116 8.74 -0.91 -37.21
C LYS A 116 8.45 0.34 -36.36
N ASP A 117 9.55 0.92 -35.87
CA ASP A 117 10.06 2.26 -36.23
C ASP A 117 9.17 3.49 -36.03
N TYR A 118 9.37 4.24 -34.92
CA TYR A 118 9.89 5.62 -34.87
C TYR A 118 9.93 6.12 -33.42
N GLY A 119 10.96 6.87 -33.06
CA GLY A 119 11.23 7.31 -31.69
C GLY A 119 10.22 8.31 -31.12
N SER A 120 9.80 8.05 -29.88
CA SER A 120 9.49 9.06 -28.88
C SER A 120 9.54 8.37 -27.52
N THR A 121 10.35 8.85 -26.59
CA THR A 121 10.30 8.42 -25.19
C THR A 121 8.99 8.92 -24.59
N VAL A 122 7.89 8.25 -24.93
CA VAL A 122 6.58 8.45 -24.33
C VAL A 122 6.77 8.08 -22.86
N THR A 123 6.83 9.09 -22.00
CA THR A 123 6.71 8.88 -20.57
C THR A 123 5.37 8.19 -20.38
N ALA A 124 5.39 6.90 -20.02
CA ALA A 124 4.18 6.11 -19.91
C ALA A 124 3.20 6.84 -18.98
N MET A 125 1.98 7.05 -19.45
CA MET A 125 0.94 7.72 -18.68
C MET A 125 0.61 6.86 -17.45
N PRO A 126 0.36 7.45 -16.25
CA PRO A 126 0.05 6.65 -15.07
C PRO A 126 -1.13 5.71 -15.30
N ALA A 127 -1.11 4.51 -14.71
CA ALA A 127 -2.16 3.51 -14.90
C ALA A 127 -3.57 3.96 -14.47
N CYS A 128 -3.65 4.93 -13.56
CA CYS A 128 -4.91 5.55 -13.12
C CYS A 128 -5.31 6.79 -13.93
N PHE A 129 -4.68 7.02 -15.08
CA PHE A 129 -5.10 8.04 -16.02
C PHE A 129 -6.29 7.57 -16.84
N TYR A 130 -7.37 8.34 -16.79
CA TYR A 130 -8.55 8.14 -17.62
C TYR A 130 -8.90 9.45 -18.32
N ALA A 131 -9.08 9.39 -19.64
CA ALA A 131 -9.53 10.52 -20.45
C ALA A 131 -11.03 10.75 -20.27
N VAL A 132 -11.44 11.16 -19.07
CA VAL A 132 -12.83 11.32 -18.65
C VAL A 132 -13.08 12.71 -18.06
N SER A 133 -14.32 13.15 -18.07
CA SER A 133 -14.76 14.39 -17.46
C SER A 133 -14.74 14.33 -15.93
N ARG A 134 -14.95 15.49 -15.28
CA ARG A 134 -15.08 15.55 -13.82
C ARG A 134 -16.21 14.64 -13.31
N LYS A 135 -17.36 14.66 -13.99
CA LYS A 135 -18.56 13.92 -13.58
C LYS A 135 -18.34 12.41 -13.74
N GLU A 136 -17.84 11.97 -14.88
CA GLU A 136 -17.56 10.56 -15.14
C GLU A 136 -16.52 9.99 -14.16
N ALA A 137 -15.48 10.76 -13.81
CA ALA A 137 -14.52 10.32 -12.80
C ALA A 137 -15.14 10.11 -11.41
N VAL A 138 -16.15 10.92 -11.04
CA VAL A 138 -16.88 10.70 -9.79
C VAL A 138 -17.68 9.41 -9.86
N GLU A 139 -18.44 9.22 -10.94
CA GLU A 139 -19.24 8.00 -11.16
C GLU A 139 -18.37 6.74 -11.15
N MET A 140 -17.18 6.78 -11.78
CA MET A 140 -16.24 5.66 -11.78
C MET A 140 -15.82 5.26 -10.35
N LEU A 141 -15.48 6.24 -9.50
CA LEU A 141 -15.09 6.02 -8.11
C LEU A 141 -16.24 5.60 -7.20
N GLU A 142 -17.46 6.02 -7.53
CA GLU A 142 -18.67 5.66 -6.79
C GLU A 142 -19.12 4.24 -7.10
N ASN A 143 -19.16 3.89 -8.40
CA ASN A 143 -19.62 2.60 -8.90
C ASN A 143 -18.62 1.47 -8.64
N ASN A 144 -17.33 1.78 -8.52
CA ASN A 144 -16.27 0.77 -8.42
C ASN A 144 -15.32 1.02 -7.24
N PRO A 145 -15.80 0.94 -5.98
CA PRO A 145 -14.99 1.25 -4.80
C PRO A 145 -13.79 0.30 -4.60
N LEU A 146 -13.84 -0.89 -5.19
CA LEU A 146 -12.77 -1.90 -5.11
C LEU A 146 -11.59 -1.61 -6.05
N CYS A 147 -11.81 -0.83 -7.10
CA CYS A 147 -10.78 -0.52 -8.11
C CYS A 147 -9.72 0.46 -7.62
N GLY A 148 -9.89 1.06 -6.44
CA GLY A 148 -9.12 2.19 -5.96
C GLY A 148 -9.99 3.44 -5.86
N ASN A 149 -9.40 4.52 -5.36
CA ASN A 149 -10.12 5.73 -4.98
C ASN A 149 -9.43 7.03 -5.42
N LEU A 150 -8.54 6.94 -6.42
CA LEU A 150 -7.79 8.06 -6.99
C LEU A 150 -7.71 7.93 -8.52
N ILE A 151 -8.23 8.92 -9.25
CA ILE A 151 -8.18 9.00 -10.71
C ILE A 151 -7.41 10.26 -11.13
N LEU A 152 -6.48 10.11 -12.07
CA LEU A 152 -5.92 11.23 -12.84
C LEU A 152 -6.74 11.40 -14.12
N ARG A 153 -7.10 12.64 -14.42
CA ARG A 153 -7.86 12.97 -15.63
C ARG A 153 -7.41 14.30 -16.24
N PRO A 154 -7.77 14.59 -17.50
CA PRO A 154 -7.60 15.93 -18.05
C PRO A 154 -8.29 17.00 -17.19
N GLY A 155 -7.62 18.13 -17.06
CA GLY A 155 -8.19 19.35 -16.50
C GLY A 155 -9.27 19.90 -17.44
N SER A 156 -10.11 20.80 -16.91
CA SER A 156 -11.07 21.55 -17.74
C SER A 156 -10.38 22.47 -18.74
N ASP A 157 -9.14 22.85 -18.44
CA ASP A 157 -8.24 23.65 -19.23
C ASP A 157 -7.31 22.72 -20.01
N SER A 158 -7.21 22.90 -21.33
CA SER A 158 -6.66 21.95 -22.31
C SER A 158 -5.17 21.56 -22.15
N LYS A 159 -4.47 22.10 -21.15
CA LYS A 159 -3.06 21.81 -20.86
C LYS A 159 -2.81 21.24 -19.46
N ASN A 160 -3.80 21.28 -18.58
CA ASN A 160 -3.63 20.90 -17.18
C ASN A 160 -4.28 19.55 -16.89
N TYR A 161 -3.95 19.01 -15.72
CA TYR A 161 -4.52 17.78 -15.21
C TYR A 161 -5.31 18.06 -13.93
N ALA A 162 -6.15 17.10 -13.57
CA ALA A 162 -6.85 17.11 -12.30
C ALA A 162 -6.83 15.71 -11.69
N ILE A 163 -6.69 15.67 -10.37
CA ILE A 163 -6.83 14.47 -9.57
C ILE A 163 -8.24 14.49 -8.98
N THR A 164 -9.02 13.44 -9.16
CA THR A 164 -10.28 13.21 -8.45
C THR A 164 -10.06 12.07 -7.45
N VAL A 165 -10.44 12.27 -6.19
CA VAL A 165 -10.35 11.24 -5.15
C VAL A 165 -11.65 11.07 -4.40
N ARG A 166 -11.86 9.86 -3.87
CA ARG A 166 -12.96 9.53 -2.97
C ARG A 166 -12.41 9.10 -1.62
N HIS A 167 -12.60 9.92 -0.59
CA HIS A 167 -12.21 9.59 0.78
C HIS A 167 -13.31 8.80 1.48
N MET A 168 -12.94 7.80 2.27
CA MET A 168 -13.87 6.88 2.97
C MET A 168 -13.77 6.93 4.51
N LEU A 169 -13.00 7.86 5.08
CA LEU A 169 -12.61 7.80 6.50
C LEU A 169 -13.77 8.05 7.50
N ASP A 170 -14.65 9.02 7.22
CA ASP A 170 -15.80 9.34 8.10
C ASP A 170 -17.12 9.38 7.31
N ALA A 171 -17.17 10.23 6.29
CA ALA A 171 -18.24 10.31 5.32
C ALA A 171 -17.63 10.25 3.90
N PRO A 172 -18.22 9.45 2.98
CA PRO A 172 -17.77 9.43 1.60
C PRO A 172 -17.80 10.84 1.01
N CYS A 173 -16.62 11.39 0.71
CA CYS A 173 -16.50 12.71 0.11
C CYS A 173 -15.58 12.68 -1.10
N ILE A 174 -15.98 13.44 -2.12
CA ILE A 174 -15.21 13.63 -3.34
C ILE A 174 -14.39 14.90 -3.21
N LYS A 175 -13.10 14.82 -3.52
CA LYS A 175 -12.21 15.98 -3.63
C LYS A 175 -11.55 16.02 -5.01
N HIS A 176 -11.31 17.24 -5.49
CA HIS A 176 -10.59 17.47 -6.74
C HIS A 176 -9.38 18.36 -6.48
N TYR A 177 -8.22 17.96 -6.99
CA TYR A 177 -6.99 18.74 -6.91
C TYR A 177 -6.53 19.11 -8.32
N ARG A 178 -6.08 20.35 -8.49
CA ARG A 178 -5.55 20.81 -9.76
C ARG A 178 -4.06 20.51 -9.85
N VAL A 179 -3.65 20.06 -11.03
CA VAL A 179 -2.26 19.75 -11.36
C VAL A 179 -1.88 20.56 -12.59
N THR A 180 -1.10 21.62 -12.40
CA THR A 180 -0.67 22.49 -13.50
C THR A 180 0.53 21.86 -14.21
N SER A 181 0.47 21.75 -15.54
CA SER A 181 1.62 21.35 -16.34
C SER A 181 2.56 22.55 -16.53
N ARG A 182 3.86 22.32 -16.34
CA ARG A 182 4.95 23.26 -16.65
C ARG A 182 5.92 22.58 -17.61
N GLU A 183 6.83 23.34 -18.20
CA GLU A 183 7.68 22.87 -19.31
C GLU A 183 8.35 21.50 -19.06
N ARG A 184 8.81 21.25 -17.83
CA ARG A 184 9.48 19.99 -17.43
C ARG A 184 9.06 19.49 -16.05
N SER A 185 7.93 19.96 -15.54
CA SER A 185 7.47 19.63 -14.19
C SER A 185 5.96 19.79 -14.06
N TYR A 186 5.41 19.28 -12.96
CA TYR A 186 4.02 19.40 -12.60
C TYR A 186 3.91 20.03 -11.22
N ILE A 187 2.94 20.94 -11.06
CA ILE A 187 2.67 21.60 -9.79
C ILE A 187 1.33 21.12 -9.27
N ILE A 188 1.31 20.55 -8.07
CA ILE A 188 0.09 20.17 -7.37
C ILE A 188 -0.38 21.38 -6.57
N GLU A 189 -1.55 21.90 -6.93
CA GLU A 189 -2.14 23.09 -6.30
C GLU A 189 -2.81 22.72 -4.97
N LEU A 190 -2.02 22.76 -3.90
CA LEU A 190 -2.44 22.62 -2.50
C LEU A 190 -2.15 23.93 -1.75
N GLU A 191 -2.54 24.01 -0.47
CA GLU A 191 -2.16 25.13 0.40
C GLU A 191 -0.65 25.38 0.40
N ARG A 192 0.13 24.30 0.41
CA ARG A 192 1.56 24.31 0.13
C ARG A 192 1.80 23.64 -1.22
N GLN A 193 2.13 24.43 -2.24
CA GLN A 193 2.39 23.92 -3.59
C GLN A 193 3.53 22.91 -3.59
N VAL A 194 3.35 21.83 -4.35
CA VAL A 194 4.34 20.76 -4.49
C VAL A 194 4.72 20.63 -5.95
N THR A 195 6.02 20.69 -6.24
CA THR A 195 6.57 20.56 -7.59
C THR A 195 7.22 19.19 -7.76
N VAL A 196 6.82 18.48 -8.80
CA VAL A 196 7.32 17.13 -9.14
C VAL A 196 7.71 17.04 -10.61
N LYS A 197 8.49 16.04 -11.00
CA LYS A 197 9.05 15.96 -12.36
C LYS A 197 8.18 15.18 -13.34
N SER A 198 7.26 14.35 -12.84
CA SER A 198 6.41 13.50 -13.69
C SER A 198 4.99 13.37 -13.14
N LEU A 199 4.04 13.01 -14.01
CA LEU A 199 2.68 12.66 -13.57
C LEU A 199 2.67 11.43 -12.66
N GLN A 200 3.61 10.50 -12.85
CA GLN A 200 3.76 9.35 -11.95
C GLN A 200 4.14 9.81 -10.53
N GLU A 201 5.05 10.79 -10.40
CA GLU A 201 5.38 11.38 -9.11
C GLU A 201 4.19 12.13 -8.47
N VAL A 202 3.29 12.72 -9.27
CA VAL A 202 2.03 13.28 -8.75
C VAL A 202 1.22 12.18 -8.07
N ILE A 203 1.06 11.02 -8.71
CA ILE A 203 0.32 9.89 -8.13
C ILE A 203 1.02 9.39 -6.86
N SER A 204 2.33 9.16 -6.94
CA SER A 204 3.14 8.72 -5.80
C SER A 204 3.04 9.69 -4.63
N TYR A 205 3.02 11.01 -4.88
CA TYR A 205 2.83 12.01 -3.83
C TYR A 205 1.51 11.79 -3.07
N PHE A 206 0.38 11.64 -3.75
CA PHE A 206 -0.90 11.41 -3.08
C PHE A 206 -0.94 10.07 -2.32
N VAL A 207 -0.37 9.01 -2.89
CA VAL A 207 -0.30 7.70 -2.22
C VAL A 207 0.57 7.77 -0.96
N ILE A 208 1.77 8.37 -1.05
CA ILE A 208 2.70 8.51 0.07
C ILE A 208 2.13 9.44 1.15
N GLN A 209 1.64 10.62 0.75
CA GLN A 209 1.13 11.64 1.65
C GLN A 209 -0.11 11.18 2.43
N THR A 210 -0.91 10.28 1.84
CA THR A 210 -2.07 9.68 2.50
C THR A 210 -1.79 8.29 3.08
N HIS A 211 -0.53 7.85 3.09
CA HIS A 211 -0.09 6.55 3.58
C HIS A 211 -0.86 5.36 2.97
N GLY A 212 -1.17 5.44 1.67
CA GLY A 212 -1.88 4.39 0.93
C GLY A 212 -3.39 4.36 1.13
N ASN A 213 -3.97 5.34 1.86
CA ASN A 213 -5.43 5.51 1.90
C ASN A 213 -5.98 5.90 0.53
N LEU A 214 -5.22 6.68 -0.24
CA LEU A 214 -5.48 6.88 -1.66
C LEU A 214 -4.72 5.82 -2.46
N LYS A 215 -5.47 5.07 -3.27
CA LYS A 215 -4.98 4.04 -4.17
C LYS A 215 -5.35 4.40 -5.61
N PRO A 216 -4.41 4.31 -6.56
CA PRO A 216 -4.69 4.51 -7.97
C PRO A 216 -5.86 3.63 -8.42
N PHE A 217 -6.83 4.23 -9.11
CA PHE A 217 -7.95 3.50 -9.68
C PHE A 217 -7.49 2.68 -10.89
N ILE A 218 -7.70 1.37 -10.86
CA ILE A 218 -7.34 0.45 -11.95
C ILE A 218 -8.54 -0.45 -12.23
N MET A 219 -9.19 -0.24 -13.38
CA MET A 219 -10.40 -0.99 -13.78
C MET A 219 -10.19 -2.51 -13.79
N GLN A 220 -8.99 -2.98 -14.18
CA GLN A 220 -8.66 -4.40 -14.22
C GLN A 220 -8.77 -5.09 -12.85
N THR A 221 -8.45 -4.38 -11.77
CA THR A 221 -8.54 -4.90 -10.40
C THR A 221 -9.99 -5.18 -9.97
N CYS A 222 -10.98 -4.47 -10.54
CA CYS A 222 -12.39 -4.79 -10.27
C CYS A 222 -12.85 -6.08 -10.94
N ASN A 223 -12.34 -6.38 -12.13
CA ASN A 223 -12.75 -7.60 -12.85
C ASN A 223 -12.27 -8.86 -12.13
N GLU A 224 -11.09 -8.81 -11.52
CA GLU A 224 -10.55 -9.93 -10.71
C GLU A 224 -11.31 -10.12 -9.39
N ALA A 225 -11.79 -9.03 -8.77
CA ALA A 225 -12.60 -9.10 -7.56
C ALA A 225 -14.03 -9.64 -7.81
N LEU A 226 -14.62 -9.33 -8.97
CA LEU A 226 -15.94 -9.83 -9.35
C LEU A 226 -15.94 -11.32 -9.73
N GLN A 227 -14.79 -11.90 -10.11
CA GLN A 227 -14.67 -13.34 -10.39
C GLN A 227 -14.63 -14.21 -9.12
N MET A 228 -14.33 -13.66 -7.95
CA MET A 228 -14.40 -14.40 -6.69
C MET A 228 -15.83 -14.55 -6.15
N ASP A 229 -16.77 -13.69 -6.58
CA ASP A 229 -18.15 -13.68 -6.07
C ASP A 229 -19.08 -14.63 -6.85
N GLN A 230 -18.76 -14.96 -8.12
CA GLN A 230 -19.55 -15.92 -8.90
C GLN A 230 -19.20 -17.40 -8.64
N SER A 231 -18.10 -17.68 -7.94
CA SER A 231 -17.70 -19.06 -7.60
C SER A 231 -18.42 -19.61 -6.35
N SER A 232 -19.15 -18.78 -5.60
CA SER A 232 -19.84 -19.19 -4.36
C SER A 232 -21.30 -19.60 -4.59
N GLU A 233 -21.94 -19.23 -5.71
CA GLU A 233 -23.35 -19.55 -5.98
C GLU A 233 -23.58 -20.88 -6.72
N SER A 234 -22.56 -21.51 -7.31
CA SER A 234 -22.73 -22.73 -8.12
C SER A 234 -22.71 -24.05 -7.32
N LYS A 235 -22.68 -24.02 -5.96
CA LYS A 235 -22.50 -25.24 -5.14
C LYS A 235 -23.73 -25.71 -4.34
N THR A 236 -24.92 -25.15 -4.56
CA THR A 236 -26.12 -25.50 -3.77
C THR A 236 -27.22 -26.26 -4.53
N GLN A 237 -26.97 -26.73 -5.76
CA GLN A 237 -27.92 -27.58 -6.49
C GLN A 237 -27.29 -28.88 -6.98
N GLU A 238 -26.88 -29.74 -6.04
CA GLU A 238 -26.78 -31.17 -6.32
C GLU A 238 -26.93 -31.98 -5.02
N LYS A 239 -28.14 -32.01 -4.47
CA LYS A 239 -28.57 -33.09 -3.58
C LYS A 239 -30.09 -33.18 -3.54
N SER A 240 -30.66 -33.96 -4.45
CA SER A 240 -31.94 -34.66 -4.28
C SER A 240 -31.94 -35.87 -5.20
#